data_AF-A0A9D7YCZ5-F1
#
_entry.id   AF-A0A9D7YCZ5-F1
#
_cell.length_a   1.000
_cell.length_b   1.000
_cell.length_c   1.000
_cell.angle_alpha   90.00
_cell.angle_beta   90.00
_cell.angle_gamma   90.00
#
_symmetry.space_group_name_H-M   'P 1'
#
loop_
_entity.id
_entity.type
_entity.pdbx_description
1 polymer ?
#
loop_
_entity_poly.entity_id
_entity_poly.type
_entity_poly.pdbx_seq_one_letter_code
_entity_poly.pdbx_strand_id
1 'polypeptide(L)'
;MKNLFDKSTLDEVVKRLNSLNSQSQRQWGKMNVAQMLAHCKVAFEIPLSSKPFPRMFMGRLMGWLIKPMLFNKKPLKKNSPTASEFIIKVKKI
;
A
#
# COMPACT_ATOMS: atom_id res chain seq x y z
N MET A 1 14.79 -3.44 -7.85
CA MET A 1 13.45 -2.87 -7.58
C MET A 1 13.58 -1.39 -7.88
N LYS A 2 12.60 -0.75 -8.54
CA LYS A 2 12.65 0.72 -8.70
C LYS A 2 12.57 1.37 -7.31
N ASN A 3 13.22 2.51 -7.15
CA ASN A 3 13.36 3.19 -5.87
C ASN A 3 12.92 4.66 -6.00
N LEU A 4 12.19 5.18 -5.01
CA LEU A 4 11.67 6.56 -5.03
C LEU A 4 12.75 7.63 -4.85
N PHE A 5 13.96 7.28 -4.41
CA PHE A 5 15.09 8.23 -4.37
C PHE A 5 15.70 8.50 -5.76
N ASP A 6 15.40 7.66 -6.76
CA ASP A 6 15.83 7.89 -8.14
C ASP A 6 14.87 8.89 -8.80
N LYS A 7 15.41 9.99 -9.32
CA LYS A 7 14.61 11.08 -9.93
C LYS A 7 13.67 10.57 -11.03
N SER A 8 14.15 9.69 -11.90
CA SER A 8 13.34 9.11 -12.98
C SER A 8 12.15 8.28 -12.46
N THR A 9 12.36 7.49 -11.41
CA THR A 9 11.31 6.71 -10.76
C THR A 9 10.30 7.63 -10.07
N LEU A 10 10.78 8.68 -9.38
CA LEU A 10 9.92 9.67 -8.75
C LEU A 10 9.01 10.35 -9.78
N ASP A 11 9.58 10.82 -10.90
CA ASP A 11 8.83 11.52 -11.95
C ASP A 11 7.79 10.60 -12.61
N GLU A 12 8.11 9.32 -12.82
CA GLU A 12 7.15 8.31 -13.30
C GLU A 12 5.97 8.14 -12.33
N VAL A 13 6.25 8.04 -11.03
CA VAL A 13 5.21 7.88 -10.00
C VAL A 13 4.35 9.14 -9.90
N VAL A 14 4.95 10.33 -9.88
CA VAL A 14 4.22 11.61 -9.87
C VAL A 14 3.33 11.75 -11.10
N LYS A 15 3.84 11.43 -12.30
CA LYS A 15 3.04 11.44 -13.53
C LYS A 15 1.83 10.51 -13.44
N ARG A 16 2.00 9.30 -12.89
CA ARG A 16 0.90 8.35 -12.66
C ARG A 16 -0.12 8.87 -11.65
N LEU A 17 0.32 9.52 -10.58
CA LEU A 17 -0.57 10.10 -9.58
C LEU A 17 -1.43 11.20 -10.21
N ASN A 18 -0.81 12.07 -11.02
CA ASN A 18 -1.50 13.17 -11.69
C ASN A 18 -2.50 12.71 -12.77
N SER A 19 -2.38 11.47 -13.27
CA SER A 19 -3.35 10.92 -14.23
C SER A 19 -4.56 10.23 -13.57
N LEU A 20 -4.59 10.13 -12.24
CA LEU A 20 -5.72 9.54 -11.53
C LEU A 20 -6.90 10.50 -11.45
N ASN A 21 -8.11 9.96 -11.57
CA ASN A 21 -9.37 10.69 -11.41
C ASN A 21 -10.43 9.81 -10.75
N SER A 22 -11.59 10.36 -10.43
CA SER A 22 -12.71 9.66 -9.76
C SER A 22 -13.25 8.47 -10.56
N GLN A 23 -13.07 8.45 -11.88
CA GLN A 23 -13.51 7.38 -12.78
C GLN A 23 -12.45 6.29 -13.01
N SER A 24 -11.23 6.48 -12.50
CA SER A 24 -10.15 5.54 -12.74
C SER A 24 -10.46 4.17 -12.15
N GLN A 25 -10.29 3.11 -12.95
CA GLN A 25 -10.64 1.76 -12.54
C GLN A 25 -9.57 1.16 -11.62
N ARG A 26 -10.02 0.51 -10.55
CA ARG A 26 -9.15 -0.22 -9.62
C ARG A 26 -8.45 -1.39 -10.33
N GLN A 27 -7.15 -1.54 -10.11
CA GLN A 27 -6.35 -2.55 -10.84
C GLN A 27 -5.97 -3.80 -10.01
N TRP A 28 -5.88 -3.67 -8.69
CA TRP A 28 -5.28 -4.71 -7.83
C TRP A 28 -6.19 -5.23 -6.72
N GLY A 29 -7.18 -4.45 -6.28
CA GLY A 29 -7.99 -4.76 -5.11
C GLY A 29 -9.40 -4.20 -5.21
N LYS A 30 -10.04 -4.03 -4.05
CA LYS A 30 -11.45 -3.61 -3.93
C LYS A 30 -11.64 -2.11 -3.66
N MET A 31 -10.60 -1.42 -3.18
CA MET A 31 -10.65 0.02 -2.90
C MET A 31 -10.76 0.83 -4.19
N ASN A 32 -11.64 1.83 -4.19
CA ASN A 32 -11.70 2.83 -5.26
C ASN A 32 -10.45 3.73 -5.23
N VAL A 33 -10.33 4.65 -6.19
CA VAL A 33 -9.12 5.48 -6.36
C VAL A 33 -8.82 6.32 -5.13
N ALA A 34 -9.84 6.97 -4.57
CA ALA A 34 -9.68 7.79 -3.37
C ALA A 34 -9.25 6.95 -2.15
N GLN A 35 -9.87 5.79 -1.95
CA GLN A 35 -9.50 4.84 -0.89
C GLN A 35 -8.08 4.29 -1.09
N MET A 36 -7.69 3.99 -2.33
CA MET A 36 -6.34 3.51 -2.66
C MET A 36 -5.28 4.57 -2.36
N LEU A 37 -5.52 5.84 -2.69
CA LEU A 37 -4.62 6.94 -2.37
C LEU A 37 -4.48 7.11 -0.84
N ALA A 38 -5.59 7.09 -0.11
CA ALA A 38 -5.58 7.15 1.35
C ALA A 38 -4.85 5.94 1.97
N HIS A 39 -5.04 4.73 1.42
CA HIS A 39 -4.35 3.51 1.84
C HIS A 39 -2.83 3.65 1.70
N CYS A 40 -2.36 4.12 0.53
CA CYS A 40 -0.94 4.36 0.30
C CYS A 40 -0.38 5.37 1.30
N LYS A 41 -1.12 6.46 1.59
CA LYS A 41 -0.71 7.46 2.60
C LYS A 41 -0.50 6.82 3.98
N VAL A 42 -1.44 6.01 4.46
CA VAL A 42 -1.31 5.32 5.77
C VAL A 42 -0.05 4.45 5.82
N ALA A 43 0.29 3.77 4.71
CA ALA A 43 1.51 2.98 4.64
C ALA A 43 2.80 3.84 4.74
N PHE A 44 2.78 5.09 4.23
CA PHE A 44 3.88 6.04 4.37
C PHE A 44 3.96 6.67 5.77
N GLU A 45 2.85 6.78 6.51
CA GLU A 45 2.88 7.30 7.87
C GLU A 45 3.73 6.44 8.81
N ILE A 46 3.85 5.13 8.56
CA ILE A 46 4.65 4.23 9.39
C ILE A 46 6.16 4.58 9.35
N PRO A 47 6.83 4.58 8.19
CA PRO A 47 8.26 4.90 8.13
C PRO A 47 8.55 6.40 8.37
N LEU A 48 7.58 7.29 8.16
CA LEU A 48 7.76 8.74 8.34
C LEU A 48 7.42 9.22 9.76
N SER A 49 6.78 8.37 10.58
CA SER A 49 6.46 8.68 11.96
C SER A 49 7.63 8.35 12.89
N SER A 50 7.81 9.16 13.93
CA SER A 50 8.72 8.85 15.04
C SER A 50 8.13 7.83 16.03
N LYS A 51 6.84 7.48 15.88
CA LYS A 51 6.16 6.52 16.76
C LYS A 51 6.41 5.08 16.30
N PRO A 52 6.72 4.15 17.21
CA PRO A 52 6.88 2.74 16.86
C PRO A 52 5.53 2.16 16.40
N PHE A 53 5.55 1.42 15.29
CA PHE A 53 4.41 0.67 14.82
C PHE A 53 4.48 -0.77 15.37
N PRO A 54 3.65 -1.15 16.36
CA PRO A 54 3.76 -2.44 17.01
C PRO A 54 3.40 -3.57 16.05
N ARG A 55 4.20 -4.65 16.08
CA ARG A 55 3.89 -5.85 15.30
C ARG A 55 2.61 -6.50 15.80
N MET A 56 1.62 -6.62 14.92
CA MET A 56 0.36 -7.34 15.17
C MET A 56 0.60 -8.79 15.59
N PHE A 57 -0.30 -9.35 16.41
CA PHE A 57 -0.24 -10.74 16.86
C PHE A 57 -0.12 -11.73 15.69
N MET A 58 -0.94 -11.55 14.64
CA MET A 58 -0.88 -12.40 13.45
C MET A 58 0.48 -12.30 12.72
N GLY A 59 1.09 -11.12 12.73
CA GLY A 59 2.44 -10.91 12.21
C GLY A 59 3.53 -11.59 13.05
N ARG A 60 3.28 -11.88 14.34
CA ARG A 60 4.18 -12.69 15.18
C ARG A 60 4.03 -14.18 14.88
N LEU A 61 2.81 -14.66 14.68
CA LEU A 61 2.52 -16.07 14.40
C LEU A 61 2.97 -16.51 13.00
N MET A 62 2.62 -15.73 11.97
CA MET A 62 2.80 -16.12 10.55
C MET A 62 3.79 -15.24 9.79
N GLY A 63 4.46 -14.30 10.46
CA GLY A 63 5.33 -13.33 9.79
C GLY A 63 6.48 -13.96 9.01
N TRP A 64 7.06 -15.05 9.52
CA TRP A 64 8.16 -15.76 8.86
C TRP A 64 7.74 -16.40 7.54
N LEU A 65 6.51 -16.92 7.45
CA LEU A 65 5.95 -17.51 6.24
C LEU A 65 5.59 -16.44 5.20
N ILE A 66 5.08 -15.29 5.65
CA ILE A 66 4.65 -14.19 4.76
C ILE A 66 5.85 -13.38 4.25
N LYS A 67 6.93 -13.25 5.04
CA LYS A 67 8.13 -12.47 4.69
C LYS A 67 8.68 -12.79 3.29
N PRO A 68 8.99 -14.04 2.90
CA PRO A 68 9.52 -14.33 1.56
C PRO A 68 8.52 -14.00 0.45
N MET A 69 7.21 -14.03 0.71
CA MET A 69 6.19 -13.64 -0.25
C MET A 69 6.21 -12.13 -0.53
N LEU A 70 6.52 -11.29 0.47
CA LEU A 70 6.56 -9.84 0.35
C LEU A 70 7.85 -9.29 -0.25
N PHE A 71 8.99 -9.92 0.03
CA PHE A 71 10.32 -9.40 -0.35
C PHE A 71 10.94 -10.05 -1.59
N ASN A 72 10.19 -10.89 -2.31
CA ASN A 72 10.66 -11.44 -3.59
C ASN A 72 10.42 -10.47 -4.76
N LYS A 73 10.97 -10.80 -5.95
CA LYS A 73 10.85 -9.96 -7.14
C LYS A 73 9.50 -10.09 -7.87
N LYS A 74 8.63 -11.01 -7.45
CA LYS A 74 7.31 -11.25 -8.08
C LYS A 74 6.29 -10.27 -7.49
N PRO A 75 5.42 -9.68 -8.31
CA PRO A 75 4.31 -8.88 -7.80
C PRO A 75 3.40 -9.71 -6.87
N LEU A 76 2.82 -9.06 -5.85
CA LEU A 76 1.81 -9.69 -5.00
C LEU A 76 0.60 -10.14 -5.83
N LYS A 77 -0.09 -11.22 -5.44
CA LYS A 77 -1.29 -11.64 -6.17
C LYS A 77 -2.36 -10.54 -6.13
N LYS A 78 -3.09 -10.34 -7.23
CA LYS A 78 -4.29 -9.48 -7.22
C LYS A 78 -5.25 -9.96 -6.12
N ASN A 79 -5.88 -9.02 -5.43
CA ASN A 79 -6.76 -9.25 -4.29
C ASN A 79 -6.11 -9.97 -3.08
N SER A 80 -4.78 -9.88 -2.93
CA SER A 80 -4.13 -10.32 -1.69
C SER A 80 -4.71 -9.60 -0.47
N PRO A 81 -4.77 -10.26 0.70
CA PRO A 81 -5.34 -9.68 1.90
C PRO A 81 -4.56 -8.44 2.35
N THR A 82 -5.30 -7.44 2.82
CA THR A 82 -4.77 -6.22 3.44
C THR A 82 -5.07 -6.31 4.94
N ALA A 83 -4.10 -5.98 5.79
CA ALA A 83 -4.35 -5.87 7.22
C ALA A 83 -5.44 -4.84 7.49
N SER A 84 -6.34 -5.15 8.43
CA SER A 84 -7.55 -4.37 8.72
C SER A 84 -7.29 -2.89 8.95
N GLU A 85 -6.16 -2.57 9.57
CA GLU A 85 -5.67 -1.25 9.94
C GLU A 85 -5.35 -0.38 8.72
N PHE A 86 -5.07 -1.00 7.58
CA PHE A 86 -4.78 -0.31 6.33
C PHE A 86 -5.98 -0.26 5.37
N ILE A 87 -7.11 -0.88 5.73
CA ILE A 87 -8.32 -0.84 4.89
C ILE A 87 -9.06 0.48 5.12
N ILE A 88 -9.17 1.30 4.08
CA ILE A 88 -9.91 2.56 4.13
C ILE A 88 -11.41 2.29 3.94
N LYS A 89 -12.16 2.38 5.04
CA LYS A 89 -13.63 2.26 5.03
C LYS A 89 -14.25 3.63 4.75
N VAL A 90 -15.30 3.66 3.93
CA VAL A 90 -16.14 4.86 3.81
C VAL A 90 -16.90 5.01 5.13
N LYS A 91 -16.75 6.14 5.80
CA LYS A 91 -17.59 6.48 6.95
C LYS A 91 -19.00 6.73 6.39
N LYS A 92 -19.99 5.92 6.77
CA LYS A 92 -21.40 6.28 6.52
C LYS A 92 -21.64 7.59 7.26
N ILE A 93 -21.98 8.64 6.52
CA ILE A 93 -22.54 9.88 7.07
C ILE A 93 -23.97 9.56 7.49
#